data_AF-A0A259NDF5-F1
#
_entry.id   AF-A0A259NDF5-F1
#
_cell.length_a   1.000
_cell.length_b   1.000
_cell.length_c   1.000
_cell.angle_alpha   90.00
_cell.angle_beta   90.00
_cell.angle_gamma   90.00
#
_symmetry.space_group_name_H-M   'P 1'
#
loop_
_entity.id
_entity.type
_entity.pdbx_description
1 polymer ?
#
loop_
_entity_poly.entity_id
_entity_poly.type
_entity_poly.pdbx_seq_one_letter_code
_entity_poly.pdbx_strand_id
1 'polypeptide(L)'
;MTNSITFYAEDILDCTIPELMTGYGYFKECAEFKNEYETHLKHFMQMQPKFGAQFTVSGTIWMSSEGPRPQLECMRLQAGTTARCVNDEELLERHFDTTADASFWRGTGISEGFERIPQHCYLHLFHLDYHRSIWVHVQNVESYLYKPQLRDKLVLPHAHRELIDILTADRNFLMEDIVEG
;
A
#
# COMPACT_ATOMS: atom_id res chain seq x y z
N MET A 1 15.47 10.24 -6.25
CA MET A 1 16.69 9.42 -6.36
C MET A 1 16.63 8.72 -7.71
N THR A 2 17.61 8.92 -8.58
CA THR A 2 17.67 8.24 -9.88
C THR A 2 18.47 6.95 -9.70
N ASN A 3 17.82 5.79 -9.74
CA ASN A 3 18.53 4.51 -9.76
C ASN A 3 19.13 4.31 -11.16
N SER A 4 20.46 4.32 -11.25
CA SER A 4 21.20 4.00 -12.47
C SER A 4 21.69 2.56 -12.40
N ILE A 5 21.41 1.77 -13.44
CA ILE A 5 22.00 0.44 -13.64
C ILE A 5 23.05 0.60 -14.72
N THR A 6 24.29 0.21 -14.43
CA THR A 6 25.41 0.29 -15.36
C THR A 6 25.85 -1.12 -15.70
N PHE A 7 25.98 -1.39 -17.00
CA PHE A 7 26.51 -2.65 -17.52
C PHE A 7 27.80 -2.37 -18.28
N TYR A 8 28.78 -3.26 -18.15
CA TYR A 8 30.02 -3.23 -18.90
C TYR A 8 30.00 -4.28 -20.01
N ALA A 9 30.88 -4.13 -21.01
CA ALA A 9 31.00 -5.11 -22.09
C ALA A 9 31.30 -6.53 -21.59
N GLU A 10 31.98 -6.64 -20.45
CA GLU A 10 32.32 -7.90 -19.78
C GLU A 10 31.07 -8.63 -19.24
N ASP A 11 30.03 -7.91 -18.84
CA ASP A 11 28.80 -8.50 -18.29
C ASP A 11 27.94 -9.17 -19.38
N ILE A 12 28.12 -8.79 -20.65
CA ILE A 12 27.30 -9.22 -21.80
C ILE A 12 27.88 -10.48 -22.48
N LEU A 13 29.07 -10.93 -22.08
CA LEU A 13 29.78 -12.02 -22.78
C LEU A 13 29.00 -13.35 -22.77
N ASP A 14 28.34 -13.67 -21.65
CA ASP A 14 27.63 -14.94 -21.46
C ASP A 14 26.11 -14.78 -21.21
N CYS A 15 25.60 -13.55 -21.18
CA CYS A 15 24.20 -13.24 -20.86
C CYS A 15 23.61 -12.23 -21.85
N THR A 16 22.36 -12.45 -22.24
CA THR A 16 21.60 -11.46 -23.01
C THR A 16 21.17 -10.29 -22.12
N ILE A 17 20.91 -9.10 -22.71
CA ILE A 17 20.42 -7.93 -21.96
C ILE A 17 19.15 -8.27 -21.14
N PRO A 18 18.13 -8.98 -21.67
CA PRO A 18 16.98 -9.39 -20.88
C PRO A 18 17.33 -10.28 -19.67
N GLU A 19 18.29 -11.20 -19.82
CA GLU A 19 18.75 -12.06 -18.72
C GLU A 19 19.49 -11.26 -17.65
N LEU A 20 20.36 -10.32 -18.06
CA LEU A 20 21.01 -9.38 -17.16
C LEU A 20 19.98 -8.57 -16.38
N MET A 21 19.02 -7.95 -17.07
CA MET A 21 17.94 -7.18 -16.43
C MET A 21 17.10 -8.04 -15.47
N THR A 22 16.82 -9.28 -15.84
CA THR A 22 16.12 -10.25 -15.00
C THR A 22 16.90 -10.55 -13.71
N GLY A 23 18.22 -10.63 -13.79
CA GLY A 23 19.11 -10.76 -12.62
C GLY A 23 18.99 -9.60 -11.63
N TYR A 24 18.68 -8.39 -12.12
CA TYR A 24 18.37 -7.21 -11.30
C TYR A 24 16.89 -7.10 -10.90
N GLY A 25 16.06 -8.10 -11.22
CA GLY A 25 14.63 -8.10 -10.92
C GLY A 25 13.78 -7.29 -11.90
N TYR A 26 14.32 -6.88 -13.04
CA TYR A 26 13.58 -6.20 -14.09
C TYR A 26 13.12 -7.20 -15.15
N PHE A 27 11.81 -7.39 -15.22
CA PHE A 27 11.18 -8.27 -16.18
C PHE A 27 10.55 -7.45 -17.30
N LYS A 28 10.59 -7.98 -18.53
CA LYS A 28 9.83 -7.40 -19.64
C LYS A 28 8.34 -7.51 -19.34
N GLU A 29 7.61 -6.42 -19.55
CA GLU A 29 6.16 -6.42 -19.40
C GLU A 29 5.51 -7.48 -20.33
N CYS A 30 4.64 -8.30 -19.75
CA CYS A 30 3.81 -9.27 -20.46
C CYS A 30 2.34 -9.03 -20.12
N ALA A 31 1.43 -9.67 -20.87
CA ALA A 31 -0.02 -9.49 -20.67
C ALA A 31 -0.47 -9.90 -19.24
N GLU A 32 0.16 -10.91 -18.67
CA GLU A 32 -0.12 -11.40 -17.31
C GLU A 32 0.26 -10.36 -16.26
N PHE A 33 1.51 -9.86 -16.29
CA PHE A 33 1.99 -8.83 -15.36
C PHE A 33 1.20 -7.52 -15.49
N LYS A 34 0.82 -7.15 -16.72
CA LYS A 34 -0.03 -5.98 -16.95
C LYS A 34 -1.40 -6.15 -16.30
N ASN A 35 -2.04 -7.32 -16.47
CA ASN A 35 -3.35 -7.58 -15.87
C ASN A 35 -3.30 -7.65 -14.34
N GLU A 36 -2.22 -8.20 -13.77
CA GLU A 36 -1.96 -8.20 -12.33
C GLU A 36 -1.82 -6.76 -11.81
N TYR A 37 -0.99 -5.95 -12.47
CA TYR A 37 -0.83 -4.53 -12.15
C TYR A 37 -2.16 -3.77 -12.23
N GLU A 38 -2.96 -3.97 -13.28
CA GLU A 38 -4.26 -3.30 -13.43
C GLU A 38 -5.25 -3.71 -12.33
N THR A 39 -5.20 -4.96 -11.89
CA THR A 39 -5.98 -5.45 -10.73
C THR A 39 -5.56 -4.74 -9.44
N HIS A 40 -4.25 -4.69 -9.18
CA HIS A 40 -3.70 -4.00 -8.01
C HIS A 40 -4.05 -2.52 -8.03
N LEU A 41 -3.93 -1.85 -9.17
CA LEU A 41 -4.28 -0.45 -9.34
C LEU A 41 -5.76 -0.19 -9.03
N LYS A 42 -6.66 -1.07 -9.48
CA LYS A 42 -8.10 -0.97 -9.16
C LYS A 42 -8.35 -1.10 -7.67
N HIS A 43 -7.74 -2.09 -7.00
CA HIS A 43 -7.87 -2.24 -5.54
C HIS A 43 -7.31 -1.04 -4.80
N PHE A 44 -6.17 -0.51 -5.26
CA PHE A 44 -5.53 0.65 -4.65
C PHE A 44 -6.45 1.87 -4.72
N MET A 45 -7.01 2.17 -5.89
CA MET A 45 -7.96 3.27 -6.08
C MET A 45 -9.23 3.13 -5.23
N GLN A 46 -9.65 1.92 -4.90
CA GLN A 46 -10.80 1.67 -4.03
C GLN A 46 -10.50 1.80 -2.54
N MET A 47 -9.27 1.47 -2.13
CA MET A 47 -8.87 1.42 -0.71
C MET A 47 -8.25 2.73 -0.23
N GLN A 48 -7.44 3.37 -1.08
CA GLN A 48 -6.70 4.60 -0.77
C GLN A 48 -7.58 5.73 -0.18
N PRO A 49 -8.75 6.07 -0.73
CA PRO A 49 -9.56 7.19 -0.22
C PRO A 49 -10.35 6.85 1.06
N LYS A 50 -10.31 5.61 1.56
CA LYS A 50 -11.11 5.19 2.71
C LYS A 50 -10.39 5.50 4.03
N PHE A 51 -10.24 6.77 4.37
CA PHE A 51 -9.61 7.17 5.63
C PHE A 51 -10.33 6.55 6.85
N GLY A 52 -9.54 6.13 7.85
CA GLY A 52 -10.05 5.47 9.06
C GLY A 52 -10.60 4.05 8.85
N ALA A 53 -10.62 3.52 7.63
CA ALA A 53 -11.02 2.14 7.38
C ALA A 53 -10.00 1.15 7.96
N GLN A 54 -10.50 0.04 8.49
CA GLN A 54 -9.64 -1.02 9.04
C GLN A 54 -9.30 -2.06 7.97
N PHE A 55 -8.04 -2.45 7.94
CA PHE A 55 -7.48 -3.43 7.03
C PHE A 55 -6.71 -4.51 7.79
N THR A 56 -6.65 -5.70 7.20
CA THR A 56 -5.74 -6.76 7.59
C THR A 56 -4.61 -6.84 6.59
N VAL A 57 -3.38 -6.82 7.09
CA VAL A 57 -2.17 -6.83 6.29
C VAL A 57 -1.41 -8.13 6.52
N SER A 58 -0.85 -8.69 5.46
CA SER A 58 0.05 -9.84 5.52
C SER A 58 1.34 -9.60 4.71
N GLY A 59 2.23 -10.58 4.64
CA GLY A 59 3.37 -10.53 3.73
C GLY A 59 4.41 -9.47 4.11
N THR A 60 4.69 -8.54 3.20
CA THR A 60 5.81 -7.59 3.34
C THR A 60 5.29 -6.18 3.63
N ILE A 61 5.89 -5.56 4.64
CA ILE A 61 5.62 -4.19 5.08
C ILE A 61 6.92 -3.40 5.08
N TRP A 62 6.80 -2.10 4.87
CA TRP A 62 7.92 -1.16 4.94
C TRP A 62 7.66 -0.18 6.08
N MET A 63 8.67 0.07 6.90
CA MET A 63 8.54 0.99 8.04
C MET A 63 9.71 1.93 8.07
N SER A 64 9.50 3.13 8.59
CA SER A 64 10.61 4.03 8.88
C SER A 64 11.38 3.52 10.11
N SER A 65 12.70 3.46 10.01
CA SER A 65 13.58 3.22 11.15
C SER A 65 13.59 4.40 12.10
N GLU A 66 13.95 4.15 13.35
CA GLU A 66 14.10 5.18 14.37
C GLU A 66 15.50 5.80 14.32
N GLY A 67 15.58 7.13 14.35
CA GLY A 67 16.84 7.84 14.42
C GLY A 67 16.84 9.20 13.72
N PRO A 68 17.97 9.94 13.78
CA PRO A 68 18.09 11.27 13.18
C PRO A 68 18.05 11.26 11.65
N ARG A 69 18.22 10.10 11.02
CA ARG A 69 18.09 9.89 9.57
C ARG A 69 17.28 8.62 9.33
N PRO A 70 15.93 8.70 9.38
CA PRO A 70 15.08 7.54 9.17
C PRO A 70 15.34 6.92 7.81
N GLN A 71 15.46 5.59 7.77
CA GLN A 71 15.57 4.79 6.56
C GLN A 71 14.34 3.91 6.41
N LEU A 72 13.94 3.61 5.18
CA LEU A 72 12.85 2.69 4.94
C LEU A 72 13.37 1.26 5.07
N GLU A 73 12.91 0.55 6.09
CA GLU A 73 13.27 -0.83 6.37
C GLU A 73 12.17 -1.78 5.90
N CYS A 74 12.57 -2.83 5.19
CA CYS A 74 11.68 -3.89 4.75
C CYS A 74 11.57 -4.96 5.83
N MET A 75 10.35 -5.28 6.24
CA MET A 75 10.06 -6.35 7.19
C MET A 75 9.03 -7.31 6.59
N ARG A 76 9.28 -8.61 6.74
CA ARG A 76 8.34 -9.65 6.36
C ARG A 76 7.63 -10.21 7.58
N LEU A 77 6.30 -10.12 7.58
CA LEU A 77 5.46 -10.78 8.57
C LEU A 77 5.58 -12.30 8.43
N GLN A 78 5.52 -13.00 9.56
CA GLN A 78 5.57 -14.46 9.57
C GLN A 78 4.36 -15.05 8.82
N ALA A 79 4.56 -16.18 8.15
CA ALA A 79 3.50 -16.83 7.40
C ALA A 79 2.34 -17.24 8.33
N GLY A 80 1.11 -16.86 7.96
CA GLY A 80 -0.09 -17.09 8.77
C GLY A 80 -0.38 -15.99 9.80
N THR A 81 0.51 -15.01 9.97
CA THR A 81 0.29 -13.85 10.83
C THR A 81 -0.26 -12.69 10.01
N THR A 82 -1.32 -12.05 10.51
CA THR A 82 -1.89 -10.84 9.95
C THR A 82 -1.76 -9.68 10.94
N ALA A 83 -1.34 -8.53 10.45
CA ALA A 83 -1.36 -7.27 11.19
C ALA A 83 -2.70 -6.56 11.00
N ARG A 84 -3.20 -5.91 12.05
CA ARG A 84 -4.38 -5.04 11.95
C ARG A 84 -3.91 -3.62 11.76
N CYS A 85 -4.46 -2.95 10.76
CA CYS A 85 -4.06 -1.59 10.42
C CYS A 85 -5.26 -0.70 10.15
N VAL A 86 -5.04 0.61 10.28
CA VAL A 86 -6.02 1.66 9.91
C VAL A 86 -5.47 2.47 8.76
N ASN A 87 -6.34 2.90 7.85
CA ASN A 87 -5.95 3.76 6.74
C ASN A 87 -5.70 5.20 7.20
N ASP A 88 -4.45 5.64 7.07
CA ASP A 88 -3.98 6.97 7.44
C ASP A 88 -3.50 7.76 6.21
N GLU A 89 -3.96 7.41 5.00
CA GLU A 89 -3.57 8.08 3.76
C GLU A 89 -3.83 9.59 3.75
N GLU A 90 -4.88 10.09 4.41
CA GLU A 90 -5.17 11.53 4.47
C GLU A 90 -4.13 12.33 5.26
N LEU A 91 -3.31 11.68 6.09
CA LEU A 91 -2.21 12.35 6.79
C LEU A 91 -1.05 12.73 5.85
N LEU A 92 -1.05 12.20 4.62
CA LEU A 92 -0.04 12.48 3.62
C LEU A 92 -0.52 13.52 2.61
N GLU A 93 0.35 14.49 2.30
CA GLU A 93 0.19 15.31 1.10
C GLU A 93 0.61 14.51 -0.14
N ARG A 94 -0.25 13.58 -0.57
CA ARG A 94 0.04 12.69 -1.69
C ARG A 94 -0.48 13.27 -3.01
N HIS A 95 0.43 13.53 -3.95
CA HIS A 95 0.09 13.93 -5.32
C HIS A 95 0.45 12.82 -6.32
N PHE A 96 -0.44 12.56 -7.28
CA PHE A 96 -0.20 11.59 -8.34
C PHE A 96 -0.12 12.30 -9.69
N ASP A 97 1.08 12.40 -10.23
CA ASP A 97 1.27 12.70 -11.64
C ASP A 97 1.01 11.43 -12.45
N THR A 98 -0.11 11.41 -13.17
CA THR A 98 -0.53 10.23 -13.94
C THR A 98 -0.22 10.34 -15.43
N THR A 99 0.19 11.53 -15.88
CA THR A 99 0.44 11.85 -17.29
C THR A 99 1.90 12.25 -17.50
N ALA A 100 2.50 11.75 -18.57
CA ALA A 100 3.83 12.12 -19.02
C ALA A 100 3.78 12.77 -20.41
N ASP A 101 4.74 13.65 -20.69
CA ASP A 101 4.93 14.19 -22.03
C ASP A 101 5.49 13.11 -22.97
N ALA A 102 4.73 12.78 -24.02
CA ALA A 102 5.11 11.80 -25.03
C ALA A 102 5.68 12.46 -26.31
N SER A 103 5.93 13.77 -26.33
CA SER A 103 6.40 14.53 -27.49
C SER A 103 7.65 13.93 -28.15
N PHE A 104 8.63 13.48 -27.35
CA PHE A 104 9.83 12.79 -27.81
C PHE A 104 9.50 11.54 -28.65
N TRP A 105 8.56 10.73 -28.16
CA TRP A 105 8.14 9.49 -28.82
C TRP A 105 7.36 9.76 -30.12
N ARG A 106 6.56 10.82 -30.15
CA ARG A 106 5.88 11.27 -31.38
C ARG A 106 6.88 11.67 -32.46
N GLY A 107 7.96 12.36 -32.08
CA GLY A 107 9.04 12.73 -33.01
C GLY A 107 9.82 11.56 -33.59
N THR A 108 9.83 10.41 -32.91
CA THR A 108 10.56 9.18 -33.34
C THR A 108 9.69 8.20 -34.13
N GLY A 109 8.42 8.56 -34.41
CA GLY A 109 7.49 7.75 -35.19
C GLY A 109 6.63 6.78 -34.38
N ILE A 110 6.66 6.85 -33.04
CA ILE A 110 5.76 6.08 -32.18
C ILE A 110 4.48 6.89 -31.95
N SER A 111 3.38 6.48 -32.60
CA SER A 111 2.12 7.22 -32.62
C SER A 111 1.31 7.16 -31.32
N GLU A 112 1.48 6.11 -30.51
CA GLU A 112 0.70 5.86 -29.30
C GLU A 112 1.58 5.28 -28.18
N GLY A 113 1.18 5.51 -26.92
CA GLY A 113 1.88 5.05 -25.74
C GLY A 113 2.79 6.11 -25.12
N PHE A 114 3.27 5.78 -23.92
CA PHE A 114 4.18 6.60 -23.10
C PHE A 114 3.58 7.91 -22.54
N GLU A 115 2.26 8.07 -22.59
CA GLU A 115 1.56 9.24 -22.02
C GLU A 115 1.16 9.04 -20.56
N ARG A 116 1.24 7.81 -20.04
CA ARG A 116 0.79 7.45 -18.69
C ARG A 116 1.95 7.01 -17.81
N ILE A 117 1.98 7.53 -16.59
CA ILE A 117 2.95 7.15 -15.56
C ILE A 117 2.36 6.00 -14.73
N PRO A 118 3.03 4.84 -14.64
CA PRO A 118 2.62 3.76 -13.75
C PRO A 118 2.66 4.19 -12.28
N GLN A 119 1.72 3.70 -11.47
CA GLN A 119 1.63 4.02 -10.05
C GLN A 119 2.11 2.88 -9.18
N HIS A 120 2.89 3.21 -8.15
CA HIS A 120 3.24 2.26 -7.12
C HIS A 120 2.11 2.16 -6.08
N CYS A 121 1.43 1.01 -6.07
CA CYS A 121 0.21 0.77 -5.28
C CYS A 121 0.50 0.48 -3.80
N TYR A 122 1.28 1.35 -3.14
CA TYR A 122 1.53 1.29 -1.70
C TYR A 122 0.56 2.19 -0.94
N LEU A 123 -0.03 1.63 0.11
CA LEU A 123 -0.89 2.33 1.07
C LEU A 123 -0.11 2.68 2.33
N HIS A 124 -0.38 3.87 2.86
CA HIS A 124 0.10 4.34 4.15
C HIS A 124 -0.91 3.99 5.24
N LEU A 125 -0.54 3.05 6.10
CA LEU A 125 -1.41 2.49 7.12
C LEU A 125 -0.78 2.64 8.50
N PHE A 126 -1.59 2.75 9.54
CA PHE A 126 -1.14 2.71 10.92
C PHE A 126 -1.28 1.31 11.50
N HIS A 127 -0.17 0.70 11.91
CA HIS A 127 -0.15 -0.62 12.51
C HIS A 127 -0.62 -0.58 13.96
N LEU A 128 -1.71 -1.28 14.29
CA LEU A 128 -2.33 -1.19 15.62
C LEU A 128 -1.52 -1.86 16.72
N ASP A 129 -0.88 -3.00 16.46
CA ASP A 129 -0.11 -3.69 17.50
C ASP A 129 1.28 -3.06 17.77
N TYR A 130 1.94 -2.52 16.73
CA TYR A 130 3.25 -1.86 16.85
C TYR A 130 3.16 -0.34 17.05
N HIS A 131 1.98 0.25 16.89
CA HIS A 131 1.74 1.69 17.02
C HIS A 131 2.68 2.54 16.15
N ARG A 132 2.87 2.14 14.89
CA ARG A 132 3.74 2.83 13.91
C ARG A 132 3.09 2.89 12.53
N SER A 133 3.41 3.93 11.79
CA SER A 133 3.03 4.04 10.38
C SER A 133 3.87 3.11 9.52
N ILE A 134 3.20 2.42 8.60
CA ILE A 134 3.76 1.42 7.70
C ILE A 134 3.31 1.68 6.27
N TRP A 135 4.11 1.24 5.32
CA TRP A 135 3.81 1.23 3.90
C TRP A 135 3.63 -0.20 3.43
N VAL A 136 2.51 -0.49 2.78
CA VAL A 136 2.15 -1.86 2.40
C VAL A 136 1.64 -1.85 0.97
N HIS A 137 2.12 -2.79 0.15
CA HIS A 137 1.59 -2.96 -1.20
C HIS A 137 0.16 -3.51 -1.13
N VAL A 138 -0.75 -2.96 -1.94
CA VAL A 138 -2.18 -3.31 -1.93
C VAL A 138 -2.46 -4.81 -2.08
N GLN A 139 -1.59 -5.56 -2.76
CA GLN A 139 -1.73 -7.01 -2.90
C GLN A 139 -1.74 -7.76 -1.56
N ASN A 140 -1.16 -7.15 -0.52
CA ASN A 140 -1.03 -7.71 0.82
C ASN A 140 -2.09 -7.16 1.78
N VAL A 141 -3.05 -6.38 1.28
CA VAL A 141 -4.05 -5.65 2.07
C VAL A 141 -5.44 -6.21 1.78
N GLU A 142 -6.15 -6.58 2.84
CA GLU A 142 -7.53 -7.04 2.78
C GLU A 142 -8.43 -6.18 3.68
N SER A 143 -9.71 -6.05 3.33
CA SER A 143 -10.69 -5.34 4.16
C SER A 143 -10.98 -6.11 5.44
N TYR A 144 -10.87 -5.45 6.59
CA TYR A 144 -11.20 -6.09 7.86
C TYR A 144 -12.72 -6.32 7.95
N LEU A 145 -13.12 -7.58 8.06
CA LEU A 145 -14.52 -7.97 8.24
C LEU A 145 -14.87 -8.00 9.73
N TYR A 146 -15.63 -7.01 10.18
CA TYR A 146 -16.16 -6.97 11.54
C TYR A 146 -17.11 -8.14 11.77
N LYS A 147 -16.86 -8.92 12.83
CA LYS A 147 -17.68 -10.07 13.23
C LYS A 147 -18.46 -9.73 14.51
N PRO A 148 -19.70 -9.24 14.41
CA PRO A 148 -20.47 -8.79 15.58
C PRO A 148 -20.71 -9.90 16.60
N GLN A 149 -20.76 -11.16 16.18
CA GLN A 149 -20.96 -12.32 17.05
C GLN A 149 -19.80 -12.56 18.03
N LEU A 150 -18.64 -11.91 17.85
CA LEU A 150 -17.56 -11.97 18.85
C LEU A 150 -17.99 -11.35 20.19
N ARG A 151 -18.94 -10.40 20.19
CA ARG A 151 -19.47 -9.79 21.40
C ARG A 151 -20.02 -10.84 22.38
N ASP A 152 -20.71 -11.85 21.85
CA ASP A 152 -21.36 -12.87 22.67
C ASP A 152 -20.35 -13.83 23.32
N LYS A 153 -19.09 -13.80 22.83
CA LYS A 153 -17.95 -14.53 23.42
C LYS A 153 -17.20 -13.70 24.45
N LEU A 154 -17.49 -12.41 24.61
CA LEU A 154 -16.88 -11.56 25.63
C LEU A 154 -17.46 -11.89 27.00
N VAL A 155 -16.66 -12.55 27.85
CA VAL A 155 -16.99 -12.75 29.27
C VAL A 155 -16.73 -11.44 30.02
N LEU A 156 -17.57 -10.45 29.78
CA LEU A 156 -17.57 -9.16 30.45
C LEU A 156 -18.79 -9.02 31.38
N PRO A 157 -18.67 -8.27 32.49
CA PRO A 157 -19.82 -7.85 33.28
C PRO A 157 -20.86 -7.15 32.41
N HIS A 158 -22.15 -7.34 32.73
CA HIS A 158 -23.26 -6.84 31.90
C HIS A 158 -23.17 -5.34 31.60
N ALA A 159 -22.84 -4.52 32.61
CA ALA A 159 -22.69 -3.08 32.48
C ALA A 159 -21.62 -2.66 31.44
N HIS A 160 -20.51 -3.40 31.34
CA HIS A 160 -19.47 -3.09 30.34
C HIS A 160 -19.91 -3.47 28.93
N ARG A 161 -20.72 -4.52 28.78
CA ARG A 161 -21.25 -4.95 27.50
C ARG A 161 -22.27 -3.93 26.97
N GLU A 162 -23.11 -3.40 27.86
CA GLU A 162 -24.08 -2.35 27.56
C GLU A 162 -23.39 -1.03 27.16
N LEU A 163 -22.32 -0.64 27.86
CA LEU A 163 -21.51 0.52 27.49
C LEU A 163 -20.90 0.37 26.08
N ILE A 164 -20.36 -0.80 25.74
CA ILE A 164 -19.81 -1.07 24.41
C ILE A 164 -20.92 -0.99 23.35
N ASP A 165 -22.12 -1.53 23.63
CA ASP A 165 -23.25 -1.44 22.71
C ASP A 165 -23.68 0.02 22.47
N ILE A 166 -23.71 0.87 23.51
CA ILE A 166 -23.97 2.31 23.37
C ILE A 166 -22.90 2.98 22.50
N LEU A 167 -21.62 2.75 22.81
CA LEU A 167 -20.49 3.36 22.10
C LEU A 167 -20.36 2.89 20.63
N THR A 168 -20.86 1.69 20.32
CA THR A 168 -20.82 1.14 18.96
C THR A 168 -22.07 1.41 18.14
N ALA A 169 -23.23 1.62 18.79
CA ALA A 169 -24.48 2.00 18.13
C ALA A 169 -24.46 3.45 17.61
N ASP A 170 -23.85 4.38 18.36
CA ASP A 170 -23.79 5.82 18.04
C ASP A 170 -22.49 6.27 17.38
N ARG A 171 -21.90 5.43 16.52
CA ARG A 171 -20.67 5.78 15.78
C ARG A 171 -20.80 7.02 14.87
N ASN A 172 -22.02 7.48 14.58
CA ASN A 172 -22.28 8.70 13.81
C ASN A 172 -22.27 9.98 14.67
N PHE A 173 -22.40 9.89 16.01
CA PHE A 173 -22.52 11.08 16.89
C PHE A 173 -21.17 11.53 17.46
N LEU A 174 -20.20 10.62 17.60
CA LEU A 174 -18.88 10.90 18.20
C LEU A 174 -17.95 11.79 17.34
N MET A 175 -18.33 12.14 16.11
CA MET A 175 -17.54 12.99 15.21
C MET A 175 -17.98 14.47 15.19
N GLU A 176 -19.09 14.84 15.86
CA GLU A 176 -19.54 16.24 15.92
C GLU A 176 -18.91 17.04 17.07
N ASP A 177 -18.24 16.39 18.01
CA ASP A 177 -17.71 17.02 19.24
C ASP A 177 -16.24 17.51 19.08
N ILE A 178 -15.86 17.94 17.87
CA ILE A 178 -14.65 18.76 17.67
C ILE A 178 -15.10 20.22 17.79
N VAL A 179 -14.96 20.77 18.99
CA VAL A 179 -15.11 22.21 19.21
C VAL A 179 -14.01 22.92 18.42
N GLU A 180 -14.39 23.65 17.37
CA GLU A 180 -13.51 24.63 16.71
C GLU A 180 -13.06 25.66 17.74
N GLY A 181 -11.77 25.66 18.05
CA GLY A 181 -11.09 26.71 18.81
C GLY A 181 -10.43 27.72 17.88
#